data_AF-A0A815Q1W9-F1
#
_entry.id   AF-A0A815Q1W9-F1
#
_cell.length_a   1.000
_cell.length_b   1.000
_cell.length_c   1.000
_cell.angle_alpha   90.00
_cell.angle_beta   90.00
_cell.angle_gamma   90.00
#
_symmetry.space_group_name_H-M   'P 1'
#
loop_
_entity.id
_entity.type
_entity.pdbx_description
1 polymer ?
#
loop_
_entity_poly.entity_id
_entity_poly.type
_entity_poly.pdbx_seq_one_letter_code
_entity_poly.pdbx_strand_id
1 'polypeptide(L)'
;MLYPCENHFVYYAIACGASCSILTPDFGVFAWTVSFVVPLTIIIFFNIFLLARILLHKRRMLQKDVWQKNKGMILQLLSITGMLYISWLPITLTTVISLAHPTPVLSEIQGYWLLIGLIYIPVLCSPITTSYAMPELRNDIRGWLKQRRPRVGTTRADPVNPTGTH
;
A
#
# COMPACT_ATOMS: atom_id res chain seq x y z
N MET A 1 17.54 10.92 31.42
CA MET A 1 17.01 10.00 32.45
C MET A 1 16.05 9.05 31.76
N LEU A 2 16.49 7.82 31.53
CA LEU A 2 15.64 6.73 31.06
C LEU A 2 14.77 6.30 32.25
N TYR A 3 13.45 6.40 32.09
CA TYR A 3 12.46 5.96 33.08
C TYR A 3 12.68 4.46 33.35
N PRO A 4 12.75 3.98 34.61
CA PRO A 4 12.87 2.56 34.89
C PRO A 4 11.60 1.87 34.37
N CYS A 5 11.76 1.14 33.27
CA CYS A 5 10.72 0.34 32.68
C CYS A 5 10.77 -1.06 33.29
N GLU A 6 9.77 -1.40 34.09
CA GLU A 6 9.55 -2.76 34.54
C GLU A 6 8.47 -3.37 33.63
N ASN A 7 8.88 -4.29 32.76
CA ASN A 7 7.98 -4.90 31.77
C ASN A 7 6.93 -5.76 32.49
N HIS A 8 5.69 -5.27 32.55
CA HIS A 8 4.55 -6.09 32.97
C HIS A 8 4.05 -6.94 31.80
N PHE A 9 4.36 -8.23 31.83
CA PHE A 9 3.85 -9.20 30.86
C PHE A 9 2.42 -9.62 31.25
N VAL A 10 1.44 -9.13 30.49
CA VAL A 10 0.04 -9.57 30.64
C VAL A 10 -0.18 -10.75 29.69
N TYR A 11 -0.05 -11.97 30.23
CA TYR A 11 -0.19 -13.22 29.45
C TYR A 11 -1.59 -13.47 28.89
N TYR A 12 -2.60 -12.75 29.37
CA TYR A 12 -3.99 -12.86 28.91
C TYR A 12 -4.30 -11.91 27.74
N ALA A 13 -3.41 -10.98 27.42
CA ALA A 13 -3.55 -10.07 26.31
C ALA A 13 -2.96 -10.69 25.04
N ILE A 14 -3.70 -10.64 23.94
CA ILE A 14 -3.31 -11.25 22.66
C ILE A 14 -2.12 -10.48 22.02
N ALA A 15 -1.89 -9.23 22.43
CA ALA A 15 -0.68 -8.47 22.12
C ALA A 15 0.22 -8.43 23.37
N CYS A 16 1.21 -9.33 23.41
CA CYS A 16 2.15 -9.40 24.52
C CYS A 16 3.31 -8.42 24.28
N GLY A 17 3.49 -7.46 25.19
CA GLY A 17 4.58 -6.47 25.16
C GLY A 17 4.13 -5.07 24.76
N ALA A 18 3.37 -4.40 25.64
CA ALA A 18 3.29 -2.94 25.59
C ALA A 18 4.69 -2.39 25.91
N SER A 19 5.28 -1.64 25.00
CA SER A 19 6.56 -0.97 25.25
C SER A 19 6.35 0.02 26.41
N CYS A 20 7.13 -0.07 27.50
CA CYS A 20 7.05 0.92 28.59
C CYS A 20 7.23 2.38 28.15
N SER A 21 7.71 2.60 26.93
CA SER A 21 7.80 3.90 26.28
C SER A 21 6.44 4.61 26.15
N ILE A 22 5.32 3.94 26.40
CA ILE A 22 3.94 4.45 26.26
C ILE A 22 3.27 4.59 27.64
N LEU A 23 4.02 4.78 28.73
CA LEU A 23 3.44 4.87 30.08
C LEU A 23 2.56 6.12 30.30
N THR A 24 2.71 7.15 29.45
CA THR A 24 1.79 8.30 29.45
C THR A 24 0.98 8.31 28.16
N PRO A 25 -0.36 8.34 28.24
CA PRO A 25 -1.23 8.35 27.06
C PRO A 25 -0.94 9.57 26.16
N ASP A 26 -0.54 10.69 26.75
CA ASP A 26 -0.18 11.92 26.05
C ASP A 26 1.02 11.74 25.11
N PHE A 27 2.04 10.99 25.55
CA PHE A 27 3.21 10.72 24.71
C PHE A 27 2.87 9.80 23.53
N GLY A 28 1.98 8.82 23.75
CA GLY A 28 1.49 7.94 22.70
C GLY A 28 0.76 8.71 21.59
N VAL A 29 -0.15 9.62 21.97
CA VAL A 29 -0.89 10.46 21.01
C VAL A 29 0.05 11.41 20.26
N PHE A 30 1.02 12.01 20.97
CA PHE A 30 2.00 12.89 20.34
C PHE A 30 2.88 12.13 19.33
N ALA A 31 3.47 11.01 19.74
CA ALA A 31 4.32 10.19 18.87
C ALA A 31 3.55 9.69 17.64
N TRP A 32 2.29 9.27 17.82
CA TRP A 32 1.43 8.87 16.71
C TRP A 32 1.11 10.04 15.77
N THR A 33 0.79 11.21 16.31
CA THR A 33 0.47 12.40 15.52
C THR A 33 1.68 12.85 14.68
N VAL A 34 2.85 12.92 15.29
CA VAL A 34 4.09 13.31 14.60
C VAL A 34 4.51 12.27 13.57
N SER A 35 4.39 10.97 13.88
CA SER A 35 4.85 9.90 13.01
C SER A 35 3.89 9.56 11.86
N PHE A 36 2.59 9.84 12.02
CA PHE A 36 1.57 9.49 11.02
C PHE A 36 0.86 10.71 10.44
N VAL A 37 0.30 11.59 11.27
CA VAL A 37 -0.53 12.71 10.79
C VAL A 37 0.30 13.73 10.01
N VAL A 38 1.48 14.09 10.52
CA VAL A 38 2.37 15.05 9.86
C VAL A 38 2.83 14.56 8.48
N PRO A 39 3.46 13.38 8.32
CA PRO A 39 3.89 12.94 6.99
C PRO A 39 2.70 12.74 6.04
N LEU A 40 1.55 12.28 6.55
CA LEU A 40 0.39 12.04 5.70
C LEU A 40 -0.22 13.34 5.16
N THR A 41 -0.33 14.38 5.99
CA THR A 41 -0.78 15.72 5.55
C THR A 41 0.18 16.33 4.52
N ILE A 42 1.49 16.19 4.73
CA ILE A 42 2.53 16.61 3.78
C ILE A 42 2.34 15.90 2.44
N ILE A 43 2.18 14.57 2.46
CA ILE A 43 1.99 13.75 1.25
C ILE A 43 0.74 14.20 0.49
N ILE A 44 -0.38 14.44 1.18
CA ILE A 44 -1.62 14.92 0.53
C ILE A 44 -1.39 16.29 -0.11
N PHE A 45 -0.77 17.22 0.61
CA PHE A 45 -0.50 18.57 0.11
C PHE A 45 0.37 18.55 -1.15
N PHE A 46 1.48 17.79 -1.12
CA PHE A 46 2.35 17.64 -2.28
C PHE A 46 1.64 16.95 -3.44
N ASN A 47 0.83 15.93 -3.20
CA ASN A 47 0.07 15.27 -4.27
C ASN A 47 -0.94 16.21 -4.93
N ILE A 48 -1.69 17.00 -4.15
CA ILE A 48 -2.64 18.00 -4.68
C ILE A 48 -1.88 19.07 -5.46
N PHE A 49 -0.77 19.58 -4.92
CA PHE A 49 0.06 20.58 -5.58
C PHE A 49 0.61 20.07 -6.92
N LEU A 50 1.11 18.84 -6.94
CA LEU A 50 1.67 18.21 -8.14
C LEU A 50 0.57 17.97 -9.18
N LEU A 51 -0.62 17.51 -8.77
CA LEU A 51 -1.80 17.38 -9.62
C LEU A 51 -2.24 18.72 -10.21
N ALA A 52 -2.32 19.77 -9.38
CA ALA A 52 -2.70 21.12 -9.80
C ALA A 52 -1.67 21.68 -10.81
N ARG A 53 -0.38 21.57 -10.50
CA ARG A 53 0.71 21.99 -11.40
C ARG A 53 0.59 21.31 -12.75
N ILE A 54 0.34 20.00 -12.75
CA ILE A 54 0.12 19.21 -13.96
C ILE A 54 -1.07 19.73 -14.73
N LEU A 55 -2.24 19.87 -14.11
CA LEU A 55 -3.44 20.38 -14.77
C LEU A 55 -3.23 21.76 -15.40
N LEU A 56 -2.48 22.64 -14.73
CA LEU A 56 -2.09 23.95 -15.25
C LEU A 56 -1.10 23.84 -16.42
N HIS A 57 -0.12 22.93 -16.33
CA HIS A 57 0.90 22.73 -17.36
C HIS A 57 0.40 21.96 -18.59
N LYS A 58 -0.75 21.28 -18.48
CA LYS A 58 -1.48 20.63 -19.59
C LYS A 58 -1.68 21.56 -20.78
N ARG A 59 -1.86 22.87 -20.54
CA ARG A 59 -2.08 23.86 -21.61
C ARG A 59 -0.81 24.26 -22.36
N ARG A 60 0.40 24.02 -21.81
CA ARG A 60 1.66 24.43 -22.46
C ARG A 60 2.43 23.29 -23.13
N MET A 61 2.28 22.06 -22.66
CA MET A 61 3.04 20.92 -23.18
C MET A 61 2.24 20.18 -24.27
N LEU A 62 2.66 20.29 -25.52
CA LEU A 62 2.09 19.58 -26.68
C LEU A 62 2.42 18.06 -26.72
N GLN A 63 3.21 17.54 -25.77
CA GLN A 63 3.59 16.13 -25.73
C GLN A 63 2.54 15.26 -25.02
N LYS A 64 1.54 14.80 -25.78
CA LYS A 64 0.44 13.97 -25.29
C LYS A 64 0.90 12.63 -24.67
N ASP A 65 1.94 11.99 -25.21
CA ASP A 65 2.35 10.64 -24.76
C ASP A 65 3.05 10.63 -23.40
N VAL A 66 4.04 11.51 -23.19
CA VAL A 66 4.75 11.64 -21.90
C VAL A 66 3.77 12.09 -20.81
N TRP A 67 2.82 12.94 -21.18
CA TRP A 67 1.77 13.43 -20.30
C TRP A 67 0.82 12.33 -19.80
N GLN A 68 0.36 11.44 -20.68
CA GLN A 68 -0.52 10.33 -20.30
C GLN A 68 0.18 9.38 -19.32
N LYS A 69 1.48 9.08 -19.55
CA LYS A 69 2.29 8.28 -18.63
C LYS A 69 2.44 8.93 -17.26
N ASN A 70 2.84 10.20 -17.20
CA ASN A 70 3.00 10.92 -15.92
C ASN A 70 1.69 11.00 -15.14
N LYS A 71 0.56 11.22 -15.83
CA LYS A 71 -0.76 11.23 -15.19
C LYS A 71 -1.12 9.88 -14.57
N GLY A 72 -0.85 8.77 -15.24
CA GLY A 72 -1.11 7.43 -14.72
C GLY A 72 -0.38 7.18 -13.40
N MET A 73 0.91 7.51 -13.34
CA MET A 73 1.73 7.33 -12.14
C MET A 73 1.25 8.20 -10.96
N ILE A 74 0.83 9.43 -11.22
CA ILE A 74 0.35 10.33 -10.16
C ILE A 74 -1.04 9.94 -9.68
N LEU A 75 -1.92 9.52 -10.58
CA LEU A 75 -3.24 9.03 -10.21
C LEU A 75 -3.14 7.75 -9.36
N GLN A 76 -2.15 6.90 -9.66
CA GLN A 76 -1.82 5.74 -8.84
C GLN A 76 -1.34 6.16 -7.44
N LEU A 77 -0.40 7.11 -7.35
CA LEU A 77 0.08 7.61 -6.06
C LEU A 77 -1.05 8.24 -5.23
N LEU A 78 -1.94 9.00 -5.88
CA LEU A 78 -3.15 9.56 -5.27
C LEU A 78 -4.11 8.46 -4.78
N SER A 79 -4.28 7.40 -5.57
CA SER A 79 -5.14 6.27 -5.22
C SER A 79 -4.62 5.52 -3.99
N ILE A 80 -3.32 5.20 -3.96
CA ILE A 80 -2.69 4.50 -2.83
C ILE A 80 -2.77 5.37 -1.55
N THR A 81 -2.44 6.65 -1.67
CA THR A 81 -2.49 7.58 -0.51
C THR A 81 -3.93 7.82 -0.04
N GLY A 82 -4.90 7.89 -0.95
CA GLY A 82 -6.32 7.97 -0.62
C GLY A 82 -6.84 6.72 0.08
N MET A 83 -6.50 5.52 -0.42
CA MET A 83 -6.85 4.26 0.23
C MET A 83 -6.25 4.17 1.64
N LEU A 84 -4.98 4.57 1.79
CA LEU A 84 -4.33 4.62 3.10
C LEU A 84 -5.09 5.56 4.04
N TYR A 85 -5.46 6.76 3.58
CA TYR A 85 -6.22 7.71 4.39
C TYR A 85 -7.58 7.15 4.83
N ILE A 86 -8.33 6.54 3.91
CA ILE A 86 -9.64 5.94 4.21
C ILE A 86 -9.50 4.81 5.24
N SER A 87 -8.46 3.98 5.13
CA SER A 87 -8.18 2.92 6.11
C SER A 87 -7.79 3.44 7.49
N TRP A 88 -7.09 4.58 7.55
CA TRP A 88 -6.67 5.19 8.82
C TRP A 88 -7.77 6.04 9.48
N LEU A 89 -8.70 6.57 8.70
CA LEU A 89 -9.81 7.41 9.16
C LEU A 89 -10.57 6.81 10.37
N PRO A 90 -11.05 5.56 10.34
CA PRO A 90 -11.78 4.99 11.48
C PRO A 90 -10.94 4.93 12.76
N ILE A 91 -9.62 4.68 12.65
CA ILE A 91 -8.71 4.64 13.81
C ILE A 91 -8.46 6.05 14.35
N THR A 92 -8.27 7.02 13.45
CA THR A 92 -8.11 8.44 13.85
C THR A 92 -9.38 8.95 14.54
N LEU A 93 -10.55 8.51 14.07
CA LEU A 93 -11.83 8.93 14.63
C LEU A 93 -12.06 8.31 16.01
N THR A 94 -11.81 7.00 16.18
CA THR A 94 -11.96 6.34 17.49
C THR A 94 -10.97 6.90 18.52
N THR A 95 -9.74 7.22 18.11
CA THR A 95 -8.75 7.83 19.01
C THR A 95 -9.16 9.24 19.46
N VAL A 96 -9.65 10.09 18.54
CA VAL A 96 -10.16 11.43 18.88
C VAL A 96 -11.40 11.35 19.79
N ILE A 97 -12.33 10.44 19.51
CA ILE A 97 -13.51 10.26 20.36
C ILE A 97 -13.10 9.74 21.74
N SER A 98 -12.13 8.82 21.82
CA SER A 98 -11.62 8.28 23.08
C SER A 98 -10.94 9.37 23.94
N LEU A 99 -10.22 10.29 23.31
CA LEU A 99 -9.63 11.47 23.94
C LEU A 99 -10.70 12.43 24.49
N ALA A 100 -11.80 12.62 23.78
CA ALA A 100 -12.88 13.50 24.21
C ALA A 100 -13.78 12.86 25.29
N HIS A 101 -14.01 11.54 25.21
CA HIS A 101 -14.87 10.78 26.10
C HIS A 101 -14.21 9.44 26.45
N PRO A 102 -13.44 9.37 27.54
CA PRO A 102 -12.77 8.14 27.96
C PRO A 102 -13.81 7.14 28.45
N THR A 103 -14.28 6.30 27.53
CA THR A 103 -15.24 5.23 27.81
C THR A 103 -14.56 3.87 27.61
N PRO A 104 -14.75 2.91 28.52
CA PRO A 104 -14.08 1.60 28.46
C PRO A 104 -14.48 0.79 27.21
N VAL A 105 -15.65 1.08 26.64
CA VAL A 105 -16.15 0.43 25.42
C VAL A 105 -15.30 0.78 24.20
N LEU A 106 -14.78 2.02 24.12
CA LEU A 106 -13.95 2.45 22.99
C LEU A 106 -12.58 1.78 22.96
N SER A 107 -12.00 1.50 24.14
CA SER A 107 -10.72 0.79 24.23
C SER A 107 -10.83 -0.65 23.75
N GLU A 108 -11.97 -1.32 23.97
CA GLU A 108 -12.19 -2.67 23.44
C GLU A 108 -12.35 -2.64 21.92
N ILE A 109 -13.11 -1.67 21.39
CA ILE A 109 -13.28 -1.47 19.94
C ILE A 109 -11.94 -1.24 19.24
N GLN A 110 -11.04 -0.44 19.82
CA GLN A 110 -9.71 -0.17 19.27
C GLN A 110 -8.82 -1.43 19.21
N GLY A 111 -9.07 -2.43 20.07
CA GLY A 111 -8.40 -3.72 20.07
C GLY A 111 -8.91 -4.74 19.03
N TYR A 112 -10.00 -4.45 18.30
CA TYR A 112 -10.52 -5.39 17.33
C TYR A 112 -9.61 -5.51 16.10
N TRP A 113 -9.30 -6.76 15.76
CA TRP A 113 -8.59 -7.18 14.54
C TRP A 113 -9.14 -6.58 13.25
N LEU A 114 -10.42 -6.20 13.22
CA LEU A 114 -11.06 -5.56 12.07
C LEU A 114 -10.43 -4.20 11.72
N LEU A 115 -10.20 -3.34 12.72
CA LEU A 115 -9.58 -2.03 12.51
C LEU A 115 -8.11 -2.15 12.12
N ILE A 116 -7.40 -3.08 12.74
CA ILE A 116 -6.01 -3.38 12.38
C ILE A 116 -5.93 -3.97 10.96
N GLY A 117 -6.84 -4.88 10.62
CA GLY A 117 -6.95 -5.49 9.29
C GLY A 117 -7.17 -4.46 8.18
N LEU A 118 -7.94 -3.41 8.43
CA LEU A 118 -8.17 -2.31 7.49
C LEU A 118 -6.87 -1.58 7.07
N ILE A 119 -5.87 -1.49 7.95
CA ILE A 119 -4.56 -0.88 7.64
C ILE A 119 -3.77 -1.76 6.64
N TYR A 120 -3.95 -3.08 6.71
CA TYR A 120 -3.24 -4.00 5.83
C TYR A 120 -3.83 -4.07 4.41
N ILE A 121 -5.10 -3.66 4.22
CA ILE A 121 -5.75 -3.68 2.91
C ILE A 121 -5.00 -2.84 1.87
N PRO A 122 -4.64 -1.56 2.10
CA PRO A 122 -3.83 -0.78 1.17
C PRO A 122 -2.48 -1.44 0.82
N VAL A 123 -1.84 -2.09 1.78
CA VAL A 123 -0.55 -2.77 1.57
C VAL A 123 -0.72 -3.99 0.67
N LEU A 124 -1.76 -4.79 0.90
CA LEU A 124 -2.13 -5.95 0.07
C LEU A 124 -2.58 -5.52 -1.34
N CYS A 125 -3.27 -4.39 -1.46
CA CYS A 125 -3.73 -3.85 -2.75
C CYS A 125 -2.62 -3.13 -3.53
N SER A 126 -1.54 -2.68 -2.87
CA SER A 126 -0.42 -1.99 -3.53
C SER A 126 0.12 -2.70 -4.78
N PRO A 127 0.50 -4.00 -4.74
CA PRO A 127 0.99 -4.71 -5.95
C PRO A 127 -0.06 -4.79 -7.07
N ILE A 128 -1.35 -4.81 -6.73
CA ILE A 128 -2.43 -4.82 -7.70
C ILE A 128 -2.48 -3.45 -8.40
N THR A 129 -2.46 -2.36 -7.63
CA THR A 129 -2.51 -1.00 -8.18
C THR A 129 -1.28 -0.64 -9.02
N THR A 130 -0.08 -1.11 -8.64
CA THR A 130 1.16 -0.93 -9.44
C THR A 130 1.09 -1.68 -10.76
N SER A 131 0.51 -2.87 -10.76
CA SER A 131 0.32 -3.67 -11.98
C SER A 131 -0.62 -2.98 -12.99
N TYR A 132 -1.63 -2.25 -12.52
CA TYR A 132 -2.52 -1.47 -13.39
C TYR A 132 -1.87 -0.20 -13.93
N ALA A 133 -0.99 0.44 -13.17
CA ALA A 133 -0.42 1.73 -13.52
C ALA A 133 0.77 1.65 -14.51
N MET A 134 1.45 0.51 -14.59
CA MET A 134 2.55 0.28 -15.53
C MET A 134 2.13 -0.65 -16.68
N PRO A 135 1.50 -0.12 -17.76
CA PRO A 135 1.11 -0.94 -18.91
C PRO A 135 2.32 -1.57 -19.62
N GLU A 136 3.51 -0.95 -19.51
CA GLU A 136 4.76 -1.48 -20.04
C GLU A 136 5.17 -2.76 -19.33
N LEU A 137 5.16 -2.76 -18.00
CA LEU A 137 5.45 -3.94 -17.19
C LEU A 137 4.44 -5.07 -17.49
N ARG A 138 3.16 -4.72 -17.67
CA ARG A 138 2.12 -5.69 -18.06
C ARG A 138 2.41 -6.31 -19.43
N ASN A 139 2.85 -5.52 -20.40
CA ASN A 139 3.21 -6.01 -21.72
C ASN A 139 4.48 -6.89 -21.67
N ASP A 140 5.44 -6.53 -20.82
CA ASP A 140 6.69 -7.26 -20.65
C ASP A 140 6.44 -8.62 -19.95
N ILE A 141 5.65 -8.64 -18.88
CA ILE A 141 5.19 -9.86 -18.20
C ILE A 141 4.43 -10.76 -19.20
N ARG A 142 3.57 -10.18 -20.04
CA ARG A 142 2.83 -10.94 -21.05
C ARG A 142 3.75 -11.51 -22.12
N GLY A 143 4.79 -10.77 -22.53
CA GLY A 143 5.85 -11.24 -23.42
C GLY A 143 6.61 -12.40 -22.80
N TRP A 144 7.01 -12.26 -21.54
CA TRP A 144 7.74 -13.28 -20.80
C TRP A 144 6.93 -14.56 -20.58
N LEU A 145 5.64 -14.43 -20.24
CA LEU A 145 4.68 -15.56 -20.16
C LEU A 145 4.51 -16.26 -21.51
N LYS A 146 4.49 -15.50 -22.61
CA LYS A 146 4.40 -16.06 -23.96
C LYS A 146 5.68 -16.80 -24.36
N GLN A 147 6.83 -16.30 -23.92
CA GLN A 147 8.15 -16.89 -24.17
C GLN A 147 8.43 -18.11 -23.28
N ARG A 148 7.84 -18.17 -22.09
CA ARG A 148 7.88 -19.32 -21.18
C ARG A 148 6.87 -20.42 -21.49
N ARG A 149 5.99 -20.28 -22.50
CA ARG A 149 5.35 -21.48 -23.05
C ARG A 149 6.44 -22.30 -23.71
N PRO A 150 6.83 -23.47 -23.16
CA PRO A 150 7.72 -24.35 -23.87
C PRO A 150 7.09 -24.58 -25.24
N ARG A 151 7.87 -24.43 -26.31
CA ARG A 151 7.50 -25.02 -27.58
C ARG A 151 7.39 -26.51 -27.27
N VAL A 152 6.17 -26.97 -26.99
CA VAL A 152 5.83 -28.39 -26.97
C VAL A 152 6.22 -28.85 -28.36
N GLY A 153 7.41 -29.44 -28.42
CA GLY A 153 8.00 -29.91 -29.66
C GLY A 153 6.98 -30.84 -30.27
N THR A 154 6.35 -30.39 -31.34
CA THR A 154 5.79 -31.29 -32.32
C THR A 154 7.01 -32.00 -32.89
N THR A 155 7.39 -33.12 -32.26
CA THR A 155 8.35 -34.06 -32.80
C THR A 155 7.76 -34.52 -34.12
N ARG A 156 8.16 -33.85 -35.19
CA ARG A 156 7.80 -34.22 -36.56
C ARG A 156 8.46 -35.56 -36.78
N ALA A 157 7.67 -36.62 -36.75
CA ALA A 157 8.12 -37.93 -37.20
C ALA A 157 8.49 -37.78 -38.69
N ASP A 158 9.78 -37.83 -38.99
CA ASP A 158 10.23 -37.91 -40.37
C ASP A 158 9.76 -39.27 -40.92
N PRO A 159 9.09 -39.29 -42.09
CA PRO A 159 8.72 -40.55 -42.73
C PRO A 159 10.00 -41.27 -43.16
N VAL A 160 10.23 -42.45 -42.57
CA VAL A 160 11.22 -43.42 -43.03
C VAL A 160 10.91 -43.76 -44.48
N ASN A 161 11.81 -43.40 -45.39
CA ASN A 161 11.74 -43.76 -46.80
C ASN A 161 12.48 -45.09 -47.03
N PRO A 162 11.80 -46.21 -47.35
CA PRO A 162 12.45 -47.44 -47.71
C PRO A 162 12.60 -47.50 -49.23
N THR A 163 13.72 -47.00 -49.76
CA THR A 163 14.12 -47.30 -51.14
C THR A 163 15.63 -47.45 -51.22
N GLY A 164 16.06 -48.68 -51.43
CA GLY A 164 17.46 -49.05 -51.55
C GLY A 164 17.63 -50.53 -51.89
N THR A 165 16.89 -51.00 -52.89
CA THR A 165 17.21 -52.20 -53.66
C THR A 165 18.48 -51.94 -54.46
N HIS A 166 19.52 -52.77 -54.27
CA HIS A 166 20.32 -53.37 -55.33
C HIS A 166 21.12 -54.56 -54.78
#